data_AF-A0A4V6PGI7-F1
#
_entry.id   AF-A0A4V6PGI7-F1
#
_cell.length_a   1.000
_cell.length_b   1.000
_cell.length_c   1.000
_cell.angle_alpha   90.00
_cell.angle_beta   90.00
_cell.angle_gamma   90.00
#
_symmetry.space_group_name_H-M   'P 1'
#
loop_
_entity.id
_entity.type
_entity.pdbx_description
1 polymer ?
#
loop_
_entity_poly.entity_id
_entity_poly.type
_entity_poly.pdbx_seq_one_letter_code
_entity_poly.pdbx_strand_id
1 'polypeptide(L)'
;MEGEAFPLATCHFTGTLGLHDGEMASQVVGVPLSLTGRFARFGEQARLGLEVWRAAAKGVELVVEDDRSDPDVLERVLRGLAGRCDLLLGPYSTLLMRRAGRVAAELDLLVWNHGGAGDDVQGAHPGHVVSIPAPASAYAEPFVRRLAEDGERDRLWVVPGKGSFGRQVAAGTERAANERGIPVTVAGPGDALPVGGSWNLLCCGSFEEDVAVIGRAVGPRKVCAVAAGVRAFGEVVGDPYGMYGVGQWFPGGGQGAAVGVSEREFVTAYRERAAGVVPDYVAVQAVAAAVVATHCAALAGSTGRAALWGAATALETTTLLGDFRVDPGSGAQVGHRAALTRWS
;
A
#
# COMPACT_ATOMS: atom_id res chain seq x y z
N MET A 1 -3.40 11.07 81.95
CA MET A 1 -3.81 9.81 81.32
C MET A 1 -5.19 10.05 80.74
N GLU A 2 -5.24 10.83 79.66
CA GLU A 2 -5.15 10.39 78.25
C GLU A 2 -6.54 10.00 77.72
N GLY A 3 -7.00 10.75 76.71
CA GLY A 3 -8.20 10.46 75.93
C GLY A 3 -9.13 11.66 75.69
N GLU A 4 -8.63 12.75 75.09
CA GLU A 4 -9.47 13.85 74.56
C GLU A 4 -10.12 13.48 73.22
N ALA A 5 -11.34 13.97 73.01
CA ALA A 5 -12.13 13.86 71.78
C ALA A 5 -11.93 15.07 70.84
N PHE A 6 -12.55 14.98 69.65
CA PHE A 6 -12.76 15.98 68.56
C PHE A 6 -11.84 15.86 67.32
N PRO A 7 -12.24 16.35 66.13
CA PRO A 7 -13.53 16.22 65.42
C PRO A 7 -13.37 15.86 63.91
N LEU A 8 -14.51 15.62 63.24
CA LEU A 8 -14.66 15.54 61.78
C LEU A 8 -14.07 16.77 61.07
N ALA A 9 -13.18 16.54 60.10
CA ALA A 9 -12.68 17.55 59.17
C ALA A 9 -13.13 17.23 57.74
N THR A 10 -14.10 18.00 57.26
CA THR A 10 -14.41 18.19 55.84
C THR A 10 -13.21 18.84 55.16
N CYS A 11 -12.57 18.13 54.23
CA CYS A 11 -11.53 18.71 53.38
C CYS A 11 -12.16 19.18 52.07
N HIS A 12 -12.26 20.50 51.92
CA HIS A 12 -12.50 21.19 50.66
C HIS A 12 -11.30 20.97 49.74
N PHE A 13 -11.49 20.26 48.63
CA PHE A 13 -10.54 20.28 47.52
C PHE A 13 -10.98 21.36 46.52
N THR A 14 -10.59 22.61 46.79
CA THR A 14 -10.55 23.67 45.79
C THR A 14 -9.31 23.44 44.93
N GLY A 15 -9.50 22.74 43.82
CA GLY A 15 -8.48 22.55 42.80
C GLY A 15 -9.15 22.61 41.44
N THR A 16 -9.19 23.80 40.87
CA THR A 16 -9.63 24.09 39.52
C THR A 16 -8.86 23.19 38.56
N LEU A 17 -9.47 22.11 38.10
CA LEU A 17 -9.01 21.37 36.93
C LEU A 17 -9.19 22.32 35.74
N GLY A 18 -8.13 23.09 35.46
CA GLY A 18 -7.95 23.70 34.17
C GLY A 18 -8.03 22.58 33.14
N LEU A 19 -9.18 22.49 32.48
CA LEU A 19 -9.31 21.84 31.19
C LEU A 19 -8.36 22.59 30.26
N HIS A 20 -7.10 22.16 30.22
CA HIS A 20 -6.28 22.39 29.05
C HIS A 20 -6.92 21.55 27.94
N ASP A 21 -7.91 22.15 27.26
CA ASP A 21 -8.07 21.93 25.82
C ASP A 21 -6.73 22.38 25.20
N GLY A 22 -5.74 21.49 25.27
CA GLY A 22 -4.54 21.60 24.46
C GLY A 22 -5.03 21.53 23.03
N GLU A 23 -5.04 22.69 22.37
CA GLU A 23 -5.20 22.81 20.94
C GLU A 23 -4.16 21.85 20.31
N MET A 24 -4.60 20.65 19.95
CA MET A 24 -3.76 19.66 19.29
C MET A 24 -3.22 20.34 18.04
N ALA A 25 -1.92 20.64 18.03
CA ALA A 25 -1.27 21.28 16.89
C ALA A 25 -1.62 20.48 15.64
N SER A 26 -2.22 21.15 14.64
CA SER A 26 -2.66 20.49 13.43
C SER A 26 -1.45 19.95 12.68
N GLN A 27 -1.44 18.65 12.42
CA GLN A 27 -0.35 17.99 11.70
C GLN A 27 -0.57 18.11 10.18
N VAL A 28 0.43 18.61 9.47
CA VAL A 28 0.39 18.80 8.03
C VAL A 28 0.99 17.58 7.33
N VAL A 29 0.19 16.85 6.57
CA VAL A 29 0.61 15.69 5.79
C VAL A 29 0.71 16.07 4.32
N GLY A 30 1.92 16.01 3.77
CA GLY A 30 2.20 16.27 2.37
C GLY A 30 2.24 14.98 1.55
N VAL A 31 1.65 15.01 0.34
CA VAL A 31 1.71 13.87 -0.58
C VAL A 31 1.84 14.35 -2.05
N PRO A 32 2.86 13.88 -2.78
CA PRO A 32 2.87 13.94 -4.23
C PRO A 32 1.95 12.86 -4.80
N LEU A 33 1.00 13.24 -5.64
CA LEU A 33 0.15 12.30 -6.37
C LEU A 33 0.23 12.59 -7.86
N SER A 34 0.26 11.55 -8.69
CA SER A 34 0.06 11.72 -10.12
C SER A 34 -1.41 12.01 -10.40
N LEU A 35 -1.79 13.29 -10.46
CA LEU A 35 -3.14 13.71 -10.84
C LEU A 35 -3.24 13.94 -12.35
N THR A 36 -2.09 14.11 -13.02
CA THR A 36 -1.95 14.08 -14.46
C THR A 36 -0.87 13.09 -14.91
N GLY A 37 -0.82 12.83 -16.22
CA GLY A 37 0.12 11.87 -16.82
C GLY A 37 -0.35 10.42 -16.73
N ARG A 38 0.56 9.48 -17.03
CA ARG A 38 0.23 8.06 -17.20
C ARG A 38 -0.30 7.35 -15.95
N PHE A 39 -0.04 7.89 -14.76
CA PHE A 39 -0.51 7.32 -13.48
C PHE A 39 -1.70 8.09 -12.91
N ALA A 40 -2.29 9.04 -13.65
CA ALA A 40 -3.41 9.89 -13.23
C ALA A 40 -4.56 9.10 -12.57
N ARG A 41 -4.94 7.97 -13.18
CA ARG A 41 -6.00 7.10 -12.64
C ARG A 41 -5.71 6.62 -11.22
N PHE A 42 -4.47 6.22 -10.94
CA PHE A 42 -4.09 5.68 -9.63
C PHE A 42 -3.87 6.81 -8.62
N GLY A 43 -3.32 7.95 -9.03
CA GLY A 43 -3.21 9.11 -8.15
C GLY A 43 -4.59 9.67 -7.78
N GLU A 44 -5.58 9.62 -8.67
CA GLU A 44 -6.94 10.02 -8.36
C GLU A 44 -7.61 9.09 -7.34
N GLN A 45 -7.41 7.77 -7.45
CA GLN A 45 -7.86 6.82 -6.43
C GLN A 45 -7.22 7.11 -5.05
N ALA A 46 -5.91 7.37 -5.02
CA ALA A 46 -5.20 7.74 -3.81
C ALA A 46 -5.72 9.07 -3.22
N ARG A 47 -5.96 10.08 -4.06
CA ARG A 47 -6.51 11.40 -3.66
C ARG A 47 -7.87 11.23 -3.00
N LEU A 48 -8.79 10.51 -3.65
CA LEU A 48 -10.13 10.27 -3.10
C LEU A 48 -10.07 9.51 -1.77
N GLY A 49 -9.22 8.49 -1.66
CA GLY A 49 -9.02 7.74 -0.41
C GLY A 49 -8.52 8.63 0.72
N LEU A 50 -7.49 9.44 0.46
CA LEU A 50 -6.93 10.36 1.44
C LEU A 50 -7.91 11.46 1.85
N GLU A 51 -8.76 11.94 0.95
CA GLU A 51 -9.82 12.90 1.29
C GLU A 51 -10.89 12.30 2.20
N VAL A 52 -11.30 11.05 1.94
CA VAL A 52 -12.21 10.31 2.81
C VAL A 52 -11.60 10.14 4.20
N TRP A 53 -10.33 9.72 4.27
CA TRP A 53 -9.61 9.61 5.53
C TRP A 53 -9.49 10.95 6.26
N ARG A 54 -9.10 12.02 5.56
CA ARG A 54 -8.94 13.36 6.14
C ARG A 54 -10.26 13.89 6.70
N ALA A 55 -11.40 13.60 6.07
CA ALA A 55 -12.70 14.01 6.58
C ALA A 55 -13.03 13.40 7.95
N ALA A 56 -12.50 12.21 8.25
CA ALA A 56 -12.65 11.55 9.55
C ALA A 56 -11.53 11.90 10.54
N ALA A 57 -10.34 12.27 10.06
CA ALA A 57 -9.19 12.62 10.89
C ALA A 57 -9.35 14.03 11.52
N LYS A 58 -9.14 14.13 12.85
CA LYS A 58 -9.10 15.41 13.57
C LYS A 58 -7.67 15.95 13.61
N GLY A 59 -7.51 17.26 13.50
CA GLY A 59 -6.22 17.91 13.64
C GLY A 59 -5.21 17.57 12.53
N VAL A 60 -5.69 17.26 11.33
CA VAL A 60 -4.83 16.96 10.16
C VAL A 60 -5.18 17.87 8.99
N GLU A 61 -4.15 18.50 8.44
CA GLU A 61 -4.19 19.16 7.14
C GLU A 61 -3.54 18.25 6.09
N LEU A 62 -4.15 18.16 4.90
CA LEU A 62 -3.64 17.37 3.79
C LEU A 62 -3.23 18.31 2.66
N VAL A 63 -1.96 18.26 2.27
CA VAL A 63 -1.41 19.03 1.14
C VAL A 63 -1.10 18.05 0.01
N VAL A 64 -1.88 18.13 -1.07
CA VAL A 64 -1.73 17.30 -2.27
C VAL A 64 -1.11 18.13 -3.39
N GLU A 65 -0.09 17.59 -4.04
CA GLU A 65 0.58 18.25 -5.17
C GLU A 65 0.73 17.28 -6.35
N ASP A 66 0.50 17.78 -7.57
CA ASP A 66 0.55 16.96 -8.78
C ASP A 66 1.99 16.73 -9.26
N ASP A 67 2.46 15.47 -9.21
CA ASP A 67 3.76 15.07 -9.72
C ASP A 67 3.77 14.76 -11.23
N ARG A 68 2.60 14.79 -11.89
CA ARG A 68 2.41 14.57 -13.33
C ARG A 68 2.94 13.24 -13.86
N SER A 69 3.10 12.24 -12.99
CA SER A 69 3.75 10.97 -13.30
C SER A 69 5.23 11.08 -13.69
N ASP A 70 5.89 12.19 -13.38
CA ASP A 70 7.24 12.53 -13.85
C ASP A 70 8.25 12.59 -12.69
N PRO A 71 9.40 11.88 -12.77
CA PRO A 71 10.39 11.87 -11.70
C PRO A 71 11.02 13.24 -11.37
N ASP A 72 11.15 14.14 -12.34
CA ASP A 72 11.80 15.44 -12.11
C ASP A 72 10.79 16.43 -11.52
N VAL A 73 9.54 16.37 -11.96
CA VAL A 73 8.44 17.11 -11.32
C VAL A 73 8.24 16.62 -9.89
N LEU A 74 8.19 15.31 -9.67
CA LEU A 74 8.10 14.69 -8.34
C LEU A 74 9.17 15.22 -7.40
N GLU A 75 10.44 15.28 -7.83
CA GLU A 75 11.51 15.77 -6.97
C GLU A 75 11.24 17.19 -6.50
N ARG A 76 10.86 18.09 -7.41
CA ARG A 76 10.53 19.48 -7.06
C ARG A 76 9.35 19.55 -6.10
N VAL A 77 8.31 18.76 -6.36
CA VAL A 77 7.12 18.67 -5.49
C VAL A 77 7.51 18.20 -4.09
N LEU A 78 8.26 17.10 -3.98
CA LEU A 78 8.65 16.53 -2.70
C LEU A 78 9.54 17.49 -1.89
N ARG A 79 10.48 18.18 -2.55
CA ARG A 79 11.29 19.25 -1.93
C ARG A 79 10.41 20.41 -1.43
N GLY A 80 9.38 20.79 -2.19
CA GLY A 80 8.44 21.84 -1.82
C GLY A 80 7.54 21.45 -0.65
N LEU A 81 7.08 20.20 -0.59
CA LEU A 81 6.30 19.65 0.52
C LEU A 81 7.16 19.55 1.79
N ALA A 82 8.40 19.11 1.68
CA ALA A 82 9.32 18.97 2.82
C ALA A 82 9.54 20.27 3.61
N GLY A 83 9.46 21.43 2.95
CA GLY A 83 9.62 22.73 3.60
C GLY A 83 8.41 23.22 4.40
N ARG A 84 7.26 22.52 4.33
CA ARG A 84 5.99 22.99 4.89
C ARG A 84 5.07 21.91 5.46
N CYS A 85 5.49 20.65 5.43
CA CYS A 85 4.71 19.51 5.91
C CYS A 85 5.48 18.78 7.00
N ASP A 86 4.76 18.30 8.02
CA ASP A 86 5.32 17.54 9.13
C ASP A 86 5.60 16.09 8.74
N LEU A 87 4.75 15.51 7.90
CA LEU A 87 4.88 14.15 7.39
C LEU A 87 4.81 14.13 5.87
N LEU A 88 5.54 13.20 5.26
CA LEU A 88 5.58 13.02 3.81
C LEU A 88 5.16 11.60 3.43
N LEU A 89 4.06 11.48 2.68
CA LEU A 89 3.74 10.25 1.98
C LEU A 89 4.50 10.20 0.65
N GLY A 90 4.83 9.00 0.21
CA GLY A 90 5.50 8.77 -1.08
C GLY A 90 4.51 8.73 -2.23
N PRO A 91 4.94 8.87 -3.49
CA PRO A 91 4.05 8.82 -4.66
C PRO A 91 3.65 7.40 -5.07
N TYR A 92 2.62 7.32 -5.91
CA TYR A 92 2.41 6.14 -6.74
C TYR A 92 3.39 6.09 -7.92
N SER A 93 4.46 5.32 -7.72
CA SER A 93 4.64 3.98 -8.31
C SER A 93 6.08 3.53 -7.99
N THR A 94 6.45 2.27 -8.23
CA THR A 94 7.86 1.82 -8.05
C THR A 94 8.87 2.71 -8.77
N LEU A 95 8.52 3.31 -9.93
CA LEU A 95 9.43 4.24 -10.60
C LEU A 95 9.60 5.55 -9.80
N LEU A 96 8.49 6.19 -9.46
CA LEU A 96 8.49 7.47 -8.77
C LEU A 96 9.04 7.34 -7.36
N MET A 97 8.70 6.25 -6.69
CA MET A 97 9.15 6.00 -5.33
C MET A 97 10.67 5.76 -5.24
N ARG A 98 11.30 5.23 -6.29
CA ARG A 98 12.78 5.20 -6.38
C ARG A 98 13.40 6.59 -6.39
N ARG A 99 12.77 7.56 -7.05
CA ARG A 99 13.21 8.96 -7.01
C ARG A 99 12.93 9.57 -5.63
N ALA A 100 11.75 9.34 -5.06
CA ALA A 100 11.38 9.85 -3.75
C ALA A 100 12.32 9.34 -2.64
N GLY A 101 12.69 8.05 -2.64
CA GLY A 101 13.63 7.49 -1.66
C GLY A 101 15.02 8.14 -1.71
N ARG A 102 15.53 8.43 -2.92
CA ARG A 102 16.79 9.17 -3.08
C ARG A 102 16.70 10.59 -2.52
N VAL A 103 15.64 11.32 -2.86
CA VAL A 103 15.40 12.69 -2.37
C VAL A 103 15.22 12.70 -0.84
N ALA A 104 14.54 11.72 -0.27
CA ALA A 104 14.38 11.58 1.17
C ALA A 104 15.72 11.39 1.89
N ALA A 105 16.60 10.54 1.34
CA ALA A 105 17.95 10.36 1.86
C ALA A 105 18.81 11.64 1.73
N GLU A 106 18.74 12.34 0.60
CA GLU A 106 19.47 13.59 0.38
C GLU A 106 19.08 14.72 1.34
N LEU A 107 17.82 14.74 1.79
CA LEU A 107 17.28 15.75 2.69
C LEU A 107 17.22 15.33 4.16
N ASP A 108 17.69 14.13 4.49
CA ASP A 108 17.55 13.52 5.81
C ASP A 108 16.09 13.44 6.32
N LEU A 109 15.15 13.06 5.44
CA LEU A 109 13.71 12.96 5.74
C LEU A 109 13.23 11.50 5.72
N LEU A 110 12.05 11.25 6.29
CA LEU A 110 11.32 9.98 6.19
C LEU A 110 10.13 10.12 5.24
N VAL A 111 9.97 9.16 4.32
CA VAL A 111 8.82 9.07 3.41
C VAL A 111 8.09 7.75 3.62
N TRP A 112 6.77 7.84 3.78
CA TRP A 112 5.87 6.71 3.92
C TRP A 112 5.45 6.20 2.54
N ASN A 113 6.09 5.13 2.09
CA ASN A 113 5.89 4.57 0.76
C ASN A 113 4.53 3.84 0.68
N HIS A 114 3.56 4.47 0.03
CA HIS A 114 2.24 3.89 -0.20
C HIS A 114 2.09 3.18 -1.56
N GLY A 115 2.97 3.43 -2.54
CA GLY A 115 2.73 3.06 -3.94
C GLY A 115 3.89 2.38 -4.67
N GLY A 116 5.06 2.25 -4.05
CA GLY A 116 6.24 1.60 -4.60
C GLY A 116 6.46 0.20 -4.03
N ALA A 117 5.91 -0.82 -4.68
CA ALA A 117 6.04 -2.20 -4.20
C ALA A 117 7.39 -2.86 -4.53
N GLY A 118 8.23 -2.28 -5.40
CA GLY A 118 9.50 -2.91 -5.76
C GLY A 118 10.40 -3.16 -4.55
N ASP A 119 10.88 -4.40 -4.40
CA ASP A 119 11.82 -4.83 -3.36
C ASP A 119 13.04 -3.90 -3.30
N ASP A 120 13.54 -3.52 -4.48
CA ASP A 120 14.68 -2.62 -4.68
C ASP A 120 14.35 -1.12 -4.46
N VAL A 121 13.12 -0.82 -4.05
CA VAL A 121 12.71 0.50 -3.56
C VAL A 121 12.49 0.43 -2.06
N GLN A 122 11.81 -0.61 -1.59
CA GLN A 122 11.47 -0.76 -0.17
C GLN A 122 12.70 -0.83 0.73
N GLY A 123 13.77 -1.50 0.30
CA GLY A 123 15.01 -1.66 1.08
C GLY A 123 16.16 -0.75 0.66
N ALA A 124 15.95 0.19 -0.27
CA ALA A 124 17.06 0.95 -0.87
C ALA A 124 17.62 2.05 0.04
N HIS A 125 16.79 2.60 0.94
CA HIS A 125 17.15 3.73 1.78
C HIS A 125 16.71 3.50 3.24
N PRO A 126 17.40 2.60 3.98
CA PRO A 126 17.16 2.40 5.41
C PRO A 126 17.19 3.72 6.18
N GLY A 127 16.25 3.92 7.10
CA GLY A 127 16.10 5.17 7.84
C GLY A 127 15.27 6.26 7.16
N HIS A 128 14.95 6.09 5.86
CA HIS A 128 14.28 7.13 5.06
C HIS A 128 13.02 6.66 4.34
N VAL A 129 12.82 5.35 4.17
CA VAL A 129 11.63 4.78 3.51
C VAL A 129 10.98 3.76 4.42
N VAL A 130 9.72 3.98 4.77
CA VAL A 130 8.89 2.99 5.47
C VAL A 130 7.81 2.51 4.51
N SER A 131 7.80 1.22 4.20
CA SER A 131 6.94 0.66 3.15
C SER A 131 5.63 0.09 3.70
N ILE A 132 4.53 0.50 3.08
CA ILE A 132 3.18 -0.01 3.35
C ILE A 132 2.82 -1.24 2.52
N PRO A 133 3.07 -1.29 1.20
CA PRO A 133 2.66 -2.44 0.38
C PRO A 133 3.55 -3.65 0.61
N ALA A 134 3.01 -4.85 0.39
CA ALA A 134 3.79 -6.07 0.29
C ALA A 134 4.76 -5.95 -0.90
N PRO A 135 6.00 -6.48 -0.78
CA PRO A 135 7.00 -6.37 -1.82
C PRO A 135 6.58 -7.07 -3.11
N ALA A 136 7.11 -6.61 -4.25
CA ALA A 136 6.80 -7.14 -5.57
C ALA A 136 7.12 -8.63 -5.67
N SER A 137 8.18 -9.11 -5.02
CA SER A 137 8.48 -10.53 -4.97
C SER A 137 7.45 -11.39 -4.22
N ALA A 138 6.58 -10.80 -3.40
CA ALA A 138 5.51 -11.51 -2.71
C ALA A 138 4.14 -11.39 -3.40
N TYR A 139 4.02 -10.58 -4.47
CA TYR A 139 2.73 -10.22 -5.08
C TYR A 139 1.92 -11.43 -5.59
N ALA A 140 2.62 -12.41 -6.18
CA ALA A 140 2.00 -13.58 -6.79
C ALA A 140 1.95 -14.79 -5.86
N GLU A 141 2.50 -14.69 -4.64
CA GLU A 141 2.44 -15.76 -3.64
C GLU A 141 1.02 -16.32 -3.44
N PRO A 142 -0.04 -15.50 -3.29
CA PRO A 142 -1.36 -16.06 -3.03
C PRO A 142 -1.92 -16.83 -4.24
N PHE A 143 -1.55 -16.45 -5.47
CA PHE A 143 -1.91 -17.23 -6.67
C PHE A 143 -1.17 -18.56 -6.72
N VAL A 144 0.14 -18.56 -6.47
CA VAL A 144 0.94 -19.79 -6.45
C VAL A 144 0.45 -20.73 -5.34
N ARG A 145 0.12 -20.21 -4.16
CA ARG A 145 -0.49 -20.97 -3.08
C ARG A 145 -1.81 -21.60 -3.54
N ARG A 146 -2.67 -20.82 -4.19
CA ARG A 146 -3.94 -21.33 -4.73
C ARG A 146 -3.74 -22.45 -5.75
N LEU A 147 -2.76 -22.33 -6.65
CA LEU A 147 -2.42 -23.40 -7.59
C LEU A 147 -2.04 -24.68 -6.84
N ALA A 148 -1.18 -24.58 -5.84
CA ALA A 148 -0.74 -25.72 -5.05
C ALA A 148 -1.88 -26.40 -4.28
N GLU A 149 -2.77 -25.60 -3.66
CA GLU A 149 -3.97 -26.06 -2.95
C GLU A 149 -4.96 -26.79 -3.87
N ASP A 150 -5.12 -26.31 -5.10
CA ASP A 150 -5.94 -26.98 -6.12
C ASP A 150 -5.25 -28.25 -6.69
N GLY A 151 -4.06 -28.63 -6.21
CA GLY A 151 -3.31 -29.78 -6.71
C GLY A 151 -2.68 -29.57 -8.09
N GLU A 152 -2.57 -28.32 -8.54
CA GLU A 152 -2.08 -27.99 -9.88
C GLU A 152 -0.59 -28.32 -10.02
N ARG A 153 -0.22 -28.97 -11.11
CA ARG A 153 1.18 -29.32 -11.45
C ARG A 153 1.55 -28.93 -12.87
N ASP A 154 0.59 -28.39 -13.62
CA ASP A 154 0.85 -27.85 -14.95
C ASP A 154 1.82 -26.67 -14.89
N ARG A 155 2.59 -26.52 -15.97
CA ARG A 155 3.60 -25.47 -16.10
C ARG A 155 2.96 -24.09 -16.01
N LEU A 156 3.47 -23.27 -15.09
CA LEU A 156 3.12 -21.86 -14.97
C LEU A 156 4.05 -21.02 -15.86
N TRP A 157 3.47 -20.44 -16.90
CA TRP A 157 4.13 -19.42 -17.72
C TRP A 157 3.99 -18.06 -17.04
N VAL A 158 5.12 -17.41 -16.80
CA VAL A 158 5.19 -16.10 -16.16
C VAL A 158 5.70 -15.09 -17.18
N VAL A 159 4.91 -14.04 -17.44
CA VAL A 159 5.24 -13.00 -18.42
C VAL A 159 5.39 -11.66 -17.68
N PRO A 160 6.62 -11.29 -17.26
CA PRO A 160 6.88 -9.98 -16.67
C PRO A 160 6.85 -8.88 -17.71
N GLY A 161 6.36 -7.70 -17.33
CA GLY A 161 6.51 -6.49 -18.14
C GLY A 161 7.94 -5.97 -18.20
N LYS A 162 8.14 -4.86 -18.92
CA LYS A 162 9.49 -4.27 -19.12
C LYS A 162 10.11 -3.64 -17.87
N GLY A 163 9.29 -3.34 -16.85
CA GLY A 163 9.71 -2.67 -15.62
C GLY A 163 10.40 -3.59 -14.60
N SER A 164 11.10 -3.01 -13.62
CA SER A 164 11.72 -3.79 -12.52
C SER A 164 10.68 -4.50 -11.65
N PHE A 165 9.51 -3.87 -11.45
CA PHE A 165 8.39 -4.46 -10.72
C PHE A 165 8.02 -5.84 -11.26
N GLY A 166 7.72 -5.95 -12.55
CA GLY A 166 7.32 -7.23 -13.15
C GLY A 166 8.39 -8.30 -13.06
N ARG A 167 9.66 -7.93 -13.27
CA ARG A 167 10.78 -8.87 -13.08
C ARG A 167 10.89 -9.38 -11.65
N GLN A 168 10.63 -8.55 -10.65
CA GLN A 168 10.66 -8.95 -9.25
C GLN A 168 9.46 -9.85 -8.89
N VAL A 169 8.26 -9.55 -9.42
CA VAL A 169 7.09 -10.45 -9.31
C VAL A 169 7.41 -11.81 -9.92
N ALA A 170 8.01 -11.85 -11.11
CA ALA A 170 8.37 -13.10 -11.77
C ALA A 170 9.41 -13.90 -10.97
N ALA A 171 10.47 -13.25 -10.48
CA ALA A 171 11.49 -13.90 -9.66
C ALA A 171 10.91 -14.44 -8.34
N GLY A 172 9.99 -13.69 -7.72
CA GLY A 172 9.27 -14.13 -6.52
C GLY A 172 8.34 -15.32 -6.79
N THR A 173 7.63 -15.28 -7.92
CA THR A 173 6.77 -16.36 -8.39
C THR A 173 7.56 -17.64 -8.61
N GLU A 174 8.69 -17.56 -9.30
CA GLU A 174 9.55 -18.72 -9.59
C GLU A 174 10.02 -19.38 -8.30
N ARG A 175 10.48 -18.61 -7.31
CA ARG A 175 10.87 -19.14 -6.00
C ARG A 175 9.69 -19.84 -5.31
N ALA A 176 8.55 -19.14 -5.17
CA ALA A 176 7.38 -19.68 -4.48
C ALA A 176 6.82 -20.94 -5.16
N ALA A 177 6.84 -20.99 -6.49
CA ALA A 177 6.37 -22.12 -7.27
C ALA A 177 7.30 -23.34 -7.17
N ASN A 178 8.61 -23.11 -7.24
CA ASN A 178 9.61 -24.17 -7.08
C ASN A 178 9.54 -24.83 -5.70
N GLU A 179 9.35 -24.05 -4.63
CA GLU A 179 9.12 -24.57 -3.26
C GLU A 179 7.88 -25.48 -3.18
N ARG A 180 6.91 -25.31 -4.07
CA ARG A 180 5.64 -26.06 -4.13
C ARG A 180 5.62 -27.11 -5.24
N GLY A 181 6.73 -27.32 -5.94
CA GLY A 181 6.85 -28.28 -7.04
C GLY A 181 6.03 -27.94 -8.29
N ILE A 182 5.74 -26.66 -8.53
CA ILE A 182 5.07 -26.18 -9.74
C ILE A 182 6.14 -25.72 -10.74
N PRO A 183 6.25 -26.34 -11.93
CA PRO A 183 7.26 -25.96 -12.90
C PRO A 183 6.96 -24.58 -13.50
N VAL A 184 7.97 -23.73 -13.58
CA VAL A 184 7.85 -22.36 -14.12
C VAL A 184 8.61 -22.21 -15.43
N THR A 185 8.08 -21.39 -16.34
CA THR A 185 8.80 -20.84 -17.48
C THR A 185 8.57 -19.34 -17.54
N VAL A 186 9.65 -18.56 -17.45
CA VAL A 186 9.58 -17.10 -17.63
C VAL A 186 9.75 -16.78 -19.11
N ALA A 187 8.80 -16.06 -19.68
CA ALA A 187 8.79 -15.66 -21.09
C ALA A 187 8.77 -14.14 -21.24
N GLY A 188 9.39 -13.61 -22.29
CA GLY A 188 9.37 -12.19 -22.60
C GLY A 188 7.98 -11.70 -23.06
N PRO A 189 7.66 -10.40 -22.93
CA PRO A 189 6.40 -9.82 -23.37
C PRO A 189 6.04 -10.05 -24.85
N GLY A 190 7.01 -10.37 -25.71
CA GLY A 190 6.80 -10.66 -27.13
C GLY A 190 7.00 -12.13 -27.51
N ASP A 191 7.35 -12.99 -26.56
CA ASP A 191 7.63 -14.39 -26.84
C ASP A 191 6.33 -15.15 -27.15
N ALA A 192 6.47 -16.20 -27.97
CA ALA A 192 5.37 -17.11 -28.28
C ALA A 192 4.94 -17.88 -27.03
N LEU A 193 3.63 -17.92 -26.79
CA LEU A 193 3.02 -18.73 -25.73
C LEU A 193 2.57 -20.09 -26.28
N PRO A 194 2.39 -21.11 -25.43
CA PRO A 194 1.86 -22.39 -25.86
C PRO A 194 0.47 -22.24 -26.50
N VAL A 195 0.21 -23.05 -27.53
CA VAL A 195 -1.08 -23.12 -28.24
C VAL A 195 -1.84 -24.42 -27.95
N GLY A 196 -1.29 -25.29 -27.10
CA GLY A 196 -1.87 -26.58 -26.74
C GLY A 196 -1.18 -27.19 -25.52
N GLY A 197 -1.73 -28.32 -25.05
CA GLY A 197 -1.32 -28.92 -23.79
C GLY A 197 -1.92 -28.22 -22.57
N SER A 198 -1.47 -28.63 -21.38
CA SER A 198 -1.99 -28.17 -20.11
C SER A 198 -1.00 -27.21 -19.45
N TRP A 199 -1.40 -25.94 -19.28
CA TRP A 199 -0.53 -24.88 -18.77
C TRP A 199 -1.34 -23.75 -18.11
N ASN A 200 -0.68 -22.96 -17.27
CA ASN A 200 -1.24 -21.79 -16.58
C ASN A 200 -0.46 -20.53 -16.95
N LEU A 201 -1.08 -19.36 -16.77
CA LEU A 201 -0.49 -18.06 -17.11
C LEU A 201 -0.52 -17.11 -15.91
N LEU A 202 0.60 -16.44 -15.66
CA LEU A 202 0.70 -15.24 -14.82
C LEU A 202 1.26 -14.08 -15.65
N CYS A 203 0.50 -13.00 -15.78
CA CYS A 203 0.97 -11.74 -16.33
C CYS A 203 1.33 -10.78 -15.18
N CYS A 204 2.49 -10.14 -15.25
CA CYS A 204 2.94 -9.21 -14.21
C CYS A 204 3.65 -7.98 -14.79
N GLY A 205 3.10 -7.40 -15.85
CA GLY A 205 3.53 -6.15 -16.45
C GLY A 205 2.71 -4.93 -16.05
N SER A 206 2.76 -3.89 -16.89
CA SER A 206 1.78 -2.80 -16.82
C SER A 206 0.38 -3.31 -17.16
N PHE A 207 -0.63 -2.48 -16.90
CA PHE A 207 -2.01 -2.81 -17.23
C PHE A 207 -2.18 -3.19 -18.71
N GLU A 208 -1.58 -2.41 -19.61
CA GLU A 208 -1.63 -2.61 -21.05
C GLU A 208 -0.82 -3.83 -21.50
N GLU A 209 0.34 -4.06 -20.88
CA GLU A 209 1.17 -5.24 -21.16
C GLU A 209 0.44 -6.53 -20.78
N ASP A 210 -0.18 -6.58 -19.60
CA ASP A 210 -0.96 -7.74 -19.13
C ASP A 210 -2.14 -8.03 -20.06
N VAL A 211 -2.92 -7.01 -20.41
CA VAL A 211 -4.06 -7.13 -21.34
C VAL A 211 -3.59 -7.65 -22.71
N ALA A 212 -2.49 -7.12 -23.24
CA ALA A 212 -1.95 -7.55 -24.53
C ALA A 212 -1.43 -9.00 -24.51
N VAL A 213 -0.86 -9.46 -23.40
CA VAL A 213 -0.42 -10.86 -23.23
C VAL A 213 -1.62 -11.79 -23.13
N ILE A 214 -2.65 -11.41 -22.36
CA ILE A 214 -3.88 -12.21 -22.22
C ILE A 214 -4.60 -12.34 -23.56
N GLY A 215 -4.73 -11.24 -24.31
CA GLY A 215 -5.45 -11.22 -25.59
C GLY A 215 -4.86 -12.13 -26.68
N ARG A 216 -3.61 -12.57 -26.54
CA ARG A 216 -2.96 -13.52 -27.47
C ARG A 216 -2.78 -14.93 -26.89
N ALA A 217 -3.10 -15.15 -25.62
CA ALA A 217 -2.95 -16.45 -24.97
C ALA A 217 -4.08 -17.40 -25.39
N VAL A 218 -3.74 -18.66 -25.69
CA VAL A 218 -4.71 -19.67 -26.15
C VAL A 218 -4.66 -20.91 -25.28
N GLY A 219 -5.78 -21.21 -24.61
CA GLY A 219 -5.93 -22.43 -23.81
C GLY A 219 -5.23 -22.53 -22.45
N PRO A 220 -4.75 -21.46 -21.77
CA PRO A 220 -4.31 -21.62 -20.38
C PRO A 220 -5.48 -22.02 -19.49
N ARG A 221 -5.27 -22.97 -18.58
CA ARG A 221 -6.32 -23.47 -17.66
C ARG A 221 -6.67 -22.45 -16.59
N LYS A 222 -5.67 -21.75 -16.07
CA LYS A 222 -5.83 -20.64 -15.12
C LYS A 222 -4.99 -19.47 -15.60
N VAL A 223 -5.59 -18.29 -15.54
CA VAL A 223 -4.96 -17.01 -15.87
C VAL A 223 -4.97 -16.15 -14.63
N CYS A 224 -3.83 -15.58 -14.28
CA CYS A 224 -3.70 -14.55 -13.27
C CYS A 224 -2.99 -13.33 -13.86
N ALA A 225 -3.40 -12.13 -13.44
CA ALA A 225 -2.73 -10.89 -13.83
C ALA A 225 -2.67 -9.88 -12.69
N VAL A 226 -1.63 -9.04 -12.72
CA VAL A 226 -1.54 -7.86 -11.84
C VAL A 226 -2.59 -6.83 -12.26
N ALA A 227 -2.79 -6.64 -13.57
CA ALA A 227 -3.83 -5.75 -14.10
C ALA A 227 -5.23 -6.14 -13.60
N ALA A 228 -5.48 -7.44 -13.44
CA ALA A 228 -6.73 -7.98 -12.92
C ALA A 228 -6.96 -7.72 -11.41
N GLY A 229 -5.99 -7.10 -10.73
CA GLY A 229 -6.12 -6.64 -9.34
C GLY A 229 -6.90 -5.34 -9.17
N VAL A 230 -7.31 -4.68 -10.25
CA VAL A 230 -8.12 -3.45 -10.21
C VAL A 230 -9.37 -3.56 -11.06
N ARG A 231 -10.45 -2.86 -10.67
CA ARG A 231 -11.77 -3.03 -11.28
C ARG A 231 -11.84 -2.72 -12.78
N ALA A 232 -11.10 -1.74 -13.31
CA ALA A 232 -11.21 -1.45 -14.75
C ALA A 232 -10.61 -2.54 -15.66
N PHE A 233 -9.97 -3.58 -15.10
CA PHE A 233 -9.58 -4.74 -15.90
C PHE A 233 -10.77 -5.39 -16.61
N GLY A 234 -11.88 -5.56 -15.90
CA GLY A 234 -13.10 -6.16 -16.46
C GLY A 234 -13.74 -5.31 -17.57
N GLU A 235 -13.48 -4.00 -17.58
CA GLU A 235 -13.96 -3.10 -18.64
C GLU A 235 -13.18 -3.28 -19.96
N VAL A 236 -11.95 -3.80 -19.89
CA VAL A 236 -11.03 -3.86 -21.04
C VAL A 236 -10.91 -5.27 -21.64
N VAL A 237 -10.92 -6.32 -20.82
CA VAL A 237 -10.66 -7.70 -21.29
C VAL A 237 -11.92 -8.38 -21.87
N GLY A 238 -13.09 -7.75 -21.78
CA GLY A 238 -14.35 -8.24 -22.33
C GLY A 238 -15.00 -9.32 -21.48
N ASP A 239 -14.32 -10.46 -21.31
CA ASP A 239 -14.75 -11.57 -20.43
C ASP A 239 -13.64 -11.95 -19.44
N PRO A 240 -13.61 -11.35 -18.24
CA PRO A 240 -12.65 -11.70 -17.21
C PRO A 240 -13.06 -12.95 -16.41
N TYR A 241 -14.20 -13.60 -16.72
CA TYR A 241 -14.77 -14.65 -15.88
C TYR A 241 -13.77 -15.77 -15.56
N GLY A 242 -13.63 -16.08 -14.27
CA GLY A 242 -12.73 -17.13 -13.79
C GLY A 242 -11.25 -16.75 -13.75
N MET A 243 -10.84 -15.60 -14.31
CA MET A 243 -9.47 -15.08 -14.19
C MET A 243 -9.18 -14.64 -12.76
N TYR A 244 -7.92 -14.75 -12.36
CA TYR A 244 -7.43 -14.32 -11.07
C TYR A 244 -6.78 -12.94 -11.15
N GLY A 245 -7.04 -12.11 -10.14
CA GLY A 245 -6.35 -10.84 -9.93
C GLY A 245 -5.50 -10.88 -8.68
N VAL A 246 -4.24 -10.45 -8.77
CA VAL A 246 -3.42 -10.17 -7.59
C VAL A 246 -3.39 -8.69 -7.32
N GLY A 247 -3.68 -8.33 -6.08
CA GLY A 247 -3.74 -6.94 -5.62
C GLY A 247 -3.25 -6.87 -4.19
N GLN A 248 -3.27 -5.67 -3.61
CA GLN A 248 -2.82 -5.48 -2.23
C GLN A 248 -3.99 -5.57 -1.24
N TRP A 249 -5.21 -5.43 -1.75
CA TRP A 249 -6.42 -5.51 -0.97
C TRP A 249 -7.62 -5.69 -1.90
N PHE A 250 -8.65 -6.38 -1.42
CA PHE A 250 -9.97 -6.44 -2.06
C PHE A 250 -11.05 -6.28 -0.99
N PRO A 251 -12.19 -5.66 -1.31
CA PRO A 251 -13.32 -5.57 -0.38
C PRO A 251 -13.81 -6.95 0.05
N GLY A 252 -14.28 -7.05 1.30
CA GLY A 252 -14.84 -8.25 1.90
C GLY A 252 -13.84 -9.10 2.67
N GLY A 253 -12.63 -8.58 2.94
CA GLY A 253 -11.59 -9.32 3.67
C GLY A 253 -11.92 -9.54 5.15
N GLY A 254 -12.75 -8.68 5.74
CA GLY A 254 -13.31 -8.87 7.09
C GLY A 254 -12.29 -8.75 8.23
N GLN A 255 -11.06 -8.32 7.94
CA GLN A 255 -10.06 -8.06 8.97
C GLN A 255 -10.34 -6.73 9.68
N GLY A 256 -10.23 -6.74 11.01
CA GLY A 256 -10.33 -5.52 11.81
C GLY A 256 -9.06 -4.67 11.73
N ALA A 257 -9.24 -3.35 11.67
CA ALA A 257 -8.14 -2.40 11.79
C ALA A 257 -7.97 -2.01 13.28
N ALA A 258 -6.81 -2.30 13.86
CA ALA A 258 -6.45 -1.84 15.20
C ALA A 258 -6.16 -0.33 15.21
N VAL A 259 -5.63 0.19 14.11
CA VAL A 259 -5.34 1.62 13.91
C VAL A 259 -5.99 2.09 12.61
N GLY A 260 -6.68 3.23 12.69
CA GLY A 260 -7.36 3.85 11.55
C GLY A 260 -8.84 3.51 11.47
N VAL A 261 -9.37 3.50 10.25
CA VAL A 261 -10.80 3.33 9.95
C VAL A 261 -11.14 1.87 9.67
N SER A 262 -12.36 1.44 10.00
CA SER A 262 -12.82 0.12 9.59
C SER A 262 -13.10 0.04 8.09
N GLU A 263 -13.08 -1.17 7.53
CA GLU A 263 -13.41 -1.40 6.11
C GLU A 263 -14.80 -0.91 5.76
N ARG A 264 -15.79 -1.23 6.60
CA ARG A 264 -17.18 -0.85 6.36
C ARG A 264 -17.33 0.67 6.30
N GLU A 265 -16.77 1.39 7.26
CA GLU A 265 -16.86 2.85 7.32
C GLU A 265 -16.16 3.49 6.12
N PHE A 266 -14.94 3.03 5.80
CA PHE A 266 -14.19 3.56 4.67
C PHE A 266 -14.89 3.33 3.33
N VAL A 267 -15.33 2.09 3.07
CA VAL A 267 -15.98 1.74 1.80
C VAL A 267 -17.30 2.51 1.64
N THR A 268 -18.08 2.68 2.72
CA THR A 268 -19.28 3.50 2.70
C THR A 268 -18.96 4.96 2.36
N ALA A 269 -18.06 5.60 3.11
CA ALA A 269 -17.71 7.00 2.88
C ALA A 269 -17.07 7.22 1.50
N TYR A 270 -16.25 6.28 1.03
CA TYR A 270 -15.66 6.33 -0.30
C TYR A 270 -16.74 6.25 -1.39
N ARG A 271 -17.70 5.33 -1.27
CA ARG A 271 -18.82 5.22 -2.22
C ARG A 271 -19.67 6.49 -2.27
N GLU A 272 -19.96 7.07 -1.11
CA GLU A 272 -20.71 8.34 -1.03
C GLU A 272 -19.96 9.46 -1.76
N ARG A 273 -18.64 9.54 -1.60
CA ARG A 273 -17.81 10.55 -2.26
C ARG A 273 -17.59 10.27 -3.76
N ALA A 274 -17.49 9.00 -4.15
CA ALA A 274 -17.14 8.56 -5.49
C ALA A 274 -18.35 8.07 -6.31
N ALA A 275 -19.55 8.60 -6.04
CA ALA A 275 -20.77 8.29 -6.79
C ALA A 275 -21.06 6.77 -6.94
N GLY A 276 -20.90 6.03 -5.85
CA GLY A 276 -21.17 4.59 -5.76
C GLY A 276 -19.98 3.69 -6.17
N VAL A 277 -18.87 4.26 -6.64
CA VAL A 277 -17.66 3.50 -6.99
C VAL A 277 -17.05 2.85 -5.73
N VAL A 278 -16.69 1.57 -5.86
CA VAL A 278 -15.97 0.82 -4.82
C VAL A 278 -14.47 1.15 -4.92
N PRO A 279 -13.78 1.43 -3.79
CA PRO A 279 -12.34 1.69 -3.84
C PRO A 279 -11.56 0.46 -4.30
N ASP A 280 -10.48 0.71 -5.05
CA ASP A 280 -9.41 -0.27 -5.30
C ASP A 280 -8.31 -0.12 -4.23
N TYR A 281 -7.41 -1.09 -4.16
CA TYR A 281 -6.33 -1.12 -3.15
C TYR A 281 -5.42 0.12 -3.16
N VAL A 282 -5.31 0.85 -4.26
CA VAL A 282 -4.46 2.05 -4.33
C VAL A 282 -4.95 3.14 -3.38
N ALA A 283 -6.26 3.32 -3.27
CA ALA A 283 -6.87 4.23 -2.29
C ALA A 283 -6.58 3.77 -0.86
N VAL A 284 -6.74 2.46 -0.61
CA VAL A 284 -6.55 1.86 0.71
C VAL A 284 -5.09 1.94 1.17
N GLN A 285 -4.13 1.75 0.26
CA GLN A 285 -2.70 1.89 0.55
C GLN A 285 -2.33 3.31 0.97
N ALA A 286 -2.83 4.32 0.25
CA ALA A 286 -2.58 5.72 0.60
C ALA A 286 -3.14 6.05 1.98
N VAL A 287 -4.36 5.57 2.28
CA VAL A 287 -4.98 5.73 3.60
C VAL A 287 -4.20 5.01 4.69
N ALA A 288 -3.78 3.76 4.46
CA ALA A 288 -2.96 3.02 5.41
C ALA A 288 -1.63 3.73 5.68
N ALA A 289 -1.00 4.31 4.67
CA ALA A 289 0.20 5.13 4.84
C ALA A 289 -0.07 6.34 5.73
N ALA A 290 -1.14 7.09 5.47
CA ALA A 290 -1.51 8.25 6.25
C ALA A 290 -1.82 7.88 7.72
N VAL A 291 -2.57 6.80 7.93
CA VAL A 291 -2.91 6.26 9.25
C VAL A 291 -1.67 5.85 10.04
N VAL A 292 -0.77 5.07 9.43
CA VAL A 292 0.46 4.61 10.12
C VAL A 292 1.38 5.80 10.40
N ALA A 293 1.49 6.73 9.45
CA ALA A 293 2.34 7.90 9.57
C ALA A 293 1.91 8.81 10.72
N THR A 294 0.62 9.15 10.80
CA THR A 294 0.08 9.97 11.90
C THR A 294 0.12 9.24 13.23
N HIS A 295 -0.12 7.93 13.24
CA HIS A 295 -0.02 7.11 14.45
C HIS A 295 1.41 7.06 14.99
N CYS A 296 2.41 6.88 14.13
CA CYS A 296 3.82 6.88 14.54
C CYS A 296 4.26 8.25 15.06
N ALA A 297 3.81 9.34 14.44
CA ALA A 297 4.07 10.69 14.93
C ALA A 297 3.48 10.91 16.33
N ALA A 298 2.26 10.43 16.56
CA ALA A 298 1.61 10.50 17.88
C ALA A 298 2.34 9.65 18.93
N LEU A 299 2.74 8.43 18.60
CA LEU A 299 3.52 7.55 19.50
C LEU A 299 4.89 8.15 19.84
N ALA A 300 5.54 8.77 18.86
CA ALA A 300 6.86 9.37 19.03
C ALA A 300 6.81 10.73 19.75
N GLY A 301 5.66 11.41 19.75
CA GLY A 301 5.55 12.81 20.16
C GLY A 301 6.42 13.76 19.30
N SER A 302 6.77 13.34 18.08
CA SER A 302 7.70 14.04 17.19
C SER A 302 7.52 13.61 15.75
N THR A 303 7.76 14.53 14.82
CA THR A 303 7.82 14.30 13.37
C THR A 303 9.27 14.21 12.86
N GLY A 304 10.25 14.24 13.76
CA GLY A 304 11.66 14.06 13.39
C GLY A 304 11.92 12.67 12.83
N ARG A 305 12.69 12.59 11.73
CA ARG A 305 12.98 11.34 11.00
C ARG A 305 13.38 10.18 11.92
N ALA A 306 14.35 10.38 12.81
CA ALA A 306 14.83 9.31 13.69
C ALA A 306 13.75 8.80 14.66
N ALA A 307 12.89 9.70 15.16
CA ALA A 307 11.79 9.34 16.04
C ALA A 307 10.69 8.58 15.28
N LEU A 308 10.32 9.05 14.09
CA LEU A 308 9.38 8.36 13.20
C LEU A 308 9.89 6.98 12.80
N TRP A 309 11.18 6.85 12.46
CA TRP A 309 11.80 5.57 12.13
C TRP A 309 11.76 4.60 13.32
N GLY A 310 12.12 5.07 14.51
CA GLY A 310 12.06 4.27 15.74
C GLY A 310 10.65 3.77 16.04
N ALA A 311 9.65 4.65 15.93
CA ALA A 311 8.25 4.27 16.11
C ALA A 311 7.79 3.26 15.04
N ALA A 312 8.09 3.52 13.77
CA ALA A 312 7.68 2.65 12.66
C ALA A 312 8.25 1.23 12.76
N THR A 313 9.52 1.11 13.11
CA THR A 313 10.23 -0.19 13.17
C THR A 313 9.92 -0.99 14.43
N ALA A 314 9.38 -0.36 15.47
CA ALA A 314 8.86 -1.04 16.66
C ALA A 314 7.36 -1.35 16.57
N LEU A 315 6.66 -0.83 15.55
CA LEU A 315 5.21 -0.97 15.43
C LEU A 315 4.82 -2.30 14.76
N GLU A 316 4.01 -3.07 15.48
CA GLU A 316 3.23 -4.18 14.94
C GLU A 316 1.75 -3.85 15.14
N THR A 317 0.99 -3.73 14.05
CA THR A 317 -0.43 -3.36 14.12
C THR A 317 -1.20 -3.86 12.90
N THR A 318 -2.52 -3.65 12.88
CA THR A 318 -3.36 -3.86 11.70
C THR A 318 -4.02 -2.56 11.28
N THR A 319 -4.10 -2.35 9.98
CA THR A 319 -4.80 -1.22 9.34
C THR A 319 -5.92 -1.76 8.44
N LEU A 320 -6.63 -0.86 7.77
CA LEU A 320 -7.57 -1.22 6.70
C LEU A 320 -6.92 -2.09 5.60
N LEU A 321 -5.62 -1.90 5.33
CA LEU A 321 -4.90 -2.70 4.34
C LEU A 321 -4.58 -4.12 4.86
N GLY A 322 -4.56 -4.32 6.17
CA GLY A 322 -4.14 -5.55 6.85
C GLY A 322 -2.95 -5.30 7.79
N ASP A 323 -2.22 -6.37 8.09
CA ASP A 323 -1.06 -6.35 9.00
C ASP A 323 0.00 -5.35 8.54
N PHE A 324 0.53 -4.56 9.47
CA PHE A 324 1.66 -3.67 9.26
C PHE A 324 2.79 -4.08 10.20
N ARG A 325 3.94 -4.40 9.59
CA ARG A 325 5.21 -4.56 10.28
C ARG A 325 6.33 -4.38 9.27
N VAL A 326 7.35 -3.61 9.60
CA VAL A 326 8.50 -3.41 8.72
C VAL A 326 9.76 -4.04 9.29
N ASP A 327 10.66 -4.45 8.41
CA ASP A 327 12.00 -4.90 8.80
C ASP A 327 12.79 -3.71 9.38
N PRO A 328 13.29 -3.78 10.62
CA PRO A 328 13.98 -2.66 11.26
C PRO A 328 15.29 -2.24 10.56
N GLY A 329 15.91 -3.15 9.81
CA GLY A 329 17.16 -2.90 9.10
C GLY A 329 16.99 -2.18 7.77
N SER A 330 15.79 -2.26 7.15
CA SER A 330 15.56 -1.78 5.79
C SER A 330 14.32 -0.89 5.62
N GLY A 331 13.30 -1.05 6.46
CA GLY A 331 12.00 -0.38 6.31
C GLY A 331 11.06 -1.07 5.30
N ALA A 332 11.46 -2.24 4.80
CA ALA A 332 10.64 -3.05 3.91
C ALA A 332 9.46 -3.70 4.65
N GLN A 333 8.32 -3.82 3.97
CA GLN A 333 7.13 -4.42 4.56
C GLN A 333 7.29 -5.93 4.71
N VAL A 334 7.03 -6.45 5.91
CA VAL A 334 7.14 -7.88 6.24
C VAL A 334 5.90 -8.43 6.96
N GLY A 335 4.93 -7.59 7.31
CA GLY A 335 3.64 -7.98 7.87
C GLY A 335 2.60 -8.23 6.79
N HIS A 336 2.37 -7.23 5.95
CA HIS A 336 1.31 -7.27 4.94
C HIS A 336 1.53 -8.34 3.86
N ARG A 337 0.45 -8.96 3.39
CA ARG A 337 0.44 -9.94 2.31
C ARG A 337 -0.49 -9.49 1.19
N ALA A 338 -0.05 -9.69 -0.05
CA ALA A 338 -0.91 -9.49 -1.21
C ALA A 338 -2.15 -10.39 -1.16
N ALA A 339 -3.24 -9.90 -1.74
CA ALA A 339 -4.52 -10.57 -1.82
C ALA A 339 -4.75 -11.15 -3.23
N LEU A 340 -5.61 -12.17 -3.29
CA LEU A 340 -6.05 -12.80 -4.53
C LEU A 340 -7.57 -12.65 -4.66
N THR A 341 -8.02 -12.19 -5.82
CA THR A 341 -9.42 -12.23 -6.21
C THR A 341 -9.62 -13.16 -7.40
N ARG A 342 -10.86 -13.62 -7.58
CA ARG A 342 -11.29 -14.33 -8.77
C ARG A 342 -12.48 -13.61 -9.36
N TRP A 343 -12.38 -13.23 -10.63
CA TRP A 343 -13.45 -12.59 -11.37
C TRP A 343 -14.62 -13.55 -11.57
N SER A 344 -15.84 -13.06 -11.33
CA SER A 344 -17.10 -13.82 -11.34
C SER A 344 -18.21 -13.06 -12.02
#